data_AF-A0A5A5RVQ2-F1
#
_entry.id   AF-A0A5A5RVQ2-F1
#
_cell.length_a   1.000
_cell.length_b   1.000
_cell.length_c   1.000
_cell.angle_alpha   90.00
_cell.angle_beta   90.00
_cell.angle_gamma   90.00
#
_symmetry.space_group_name_H-M   'P 1'
#
loop_
_entity.id
_entity.type
_entity.pdbx_description
1 polymer ?
#
loop_
_entity_poly.entity_id
_entity_poly.type
_entity_poly.pdbx_seq_one_letter_code
_entity_poly.pdbx_strand_id
1 'polypeptide(L)' 'MRIQSYRDLQVWQTGMDLAEKCYLATRNFPKEETYGMISQIRRASAS' A
#
# COMPACT_ATOMS: atom_id res chain seq x y z
N MET A 1 -14.39 -21.76 7.64
CA MET A 1 -13.79 -20.62 8.36
C MET A 1 -14.88 -19.56 8.50
N ARG A 2 -15.19 -19.10 9.71
CA ARG A 2 -16.19 -18.04 9.92
C ARG A 2 -15.46 -16.71 9.95
N ILE A 3 -15.79 -15.81 9.03
CA ILE A 3 -15.22 -14.45 8.98
C ILE A 3 -15.74 -13.67 10.20
N GLN A 4 -14.82 -13.11 10.99
CA GLN A 4 -15.09 -12.30 12.18
C GLN A 4 -14.72 -10.83 11.96
N SER A 5 -13.84 -10.54 11.01
CA SER A 5 -13.36 -9.21 10.66
C SER A 5 -13.12 -9.06 9.16
N TYR A 6 -13.18 -7.83 8.64
CA TYR A 6 -12.72 -7.53 7.28
C TYR A 6 -11.26 -7.95 7.05
N ARG A 7 -10.45 -8.05 8.12
CA ARG A 7 -9.06 -8.51 8.06
C ARG A 7 -8.91 -9.98 7.68
N ASP A 8 -9.95 -10.78 7.92
CA ASP A 8 -9.95 -12.19 7.54
C ASP A 8 -10.16 -12.38 6.03
N LEU A 9 -10.56 -11.32 5.31
CA LEU A 9 -10.76 -11.36 3.87
C LEU A 9 -9.40 -11.40 3.16
N GLN A 10 -9.24 -12.36 2.25
CA GLN A 10 -8.04 -12.47 1.41
C GLN A 10 -7.76 -11.20 0.61
N VAL A 11 -8.82 -10.52 0.14
CA VAL A 11 -8.69 -9.24 -0.58
C VAL A 11 -8.10 -8.13 0.30
N TRP A 12 -8.44 -8.11 1.59
CA TRP A 12 -7.88 -7.14 2.53
C TRP A 12 -6.40 -7.42 2.79
N GLN A 13 -6.05 -8.70 3.00
CA GLN A 13 -4.65 -9.11 3.20
C GLN A 13 -3.81 -8.78 1.97
N THR A 14 -4.31 -9.10 0.76
CA THR A 14 -3.63 -8.80 -0.51
C THR A 14 -3.48 -7.28 -0.72
N GLY A 15 -4.49 -6.49 -0.35
CA GLY A 15 -4.42 -5.03 -0.40
C GLY A 15 -3.35 -4.46 0.52
N MET A 16 -3.26 -4.98 1.75
CA MET A 16 -2.21 -4.58 2.69
C MET A 16 -0.81 -4.96 2.20
N ASP A 17 -0.63 -6.15 1.65
CA ASP A 17 0.64 -6.58 1.05
C ASP A 17 1.02 -5.69 -0.15
N LEU A 18 0.04 -5.30 -0.96
CA LEU A 18 0.26 -4.37 -2.08
C LEU A 18 0.68 -2.99 -1.57
N ALA A 19 0.02 -2.48 -0.54
CA ALA A 19 0.38 -1.21 0.09
C ALA A 19 1.83 -1.24 0.57
N GLU A 20 2.24 -2.28 1.31
CA GLU A 20 3.63 -2.44 1.76
C GLU A 20 4.61 -2.43 0.58
N LYS A 21 4.31 -3.18 -0.49
CA LYS A 21 5.14 -3.22 -1.71
C LYS A 21 5.26 -1.84 -2.37
N CYS A 22 4.20 -1.05 -2.42
CA CYS A 22 4.24 0.33 -2.91
C CYS A 22 5.15 1.23 -2.05
N TYR A 23 5.12 1.08 -0.73
CA TYR A 23 6.02 1.80 0.17
C TYR A 23 7.48 1.40 -0.05
N LEU A 24 7.76 0.10 -0.21
CA LEU A 24 9.11 -0.41 -0.47
C LEU A 24 9.64 0.03 -1.84
N ALA A 25 8.84 -0.11 -2.90
CA ALA A 25 9.22 0.26 -4.26
C ALA A 25 9.58 1.76 -4.37
N THR A 26 8.83 2.62 -3.68
CA THR A 26 9.06 4.07 -3.70
C THR A 26 10.25 4.53 -2.86
N ARG A 27 10.93 3.66 -2.08
CA ARG A 27 12.11 4.05 -1.28
C ARG A 27 13.31 4.48 -2.12
N ASN A 28 13.41 3.96 -3.35
CA ASN A 28 14.55 4.23 -4.24
C ASN A 28 14.28 5.37 -5.22
N PHE A 29 13.16 6.08 -5.07
CA PHE A 29 12.82 7.21 -5.94
C PHE A 29 13.65 8.45 -5.53
N PRO A 30 13.88 9.39 -6.46
CA PRO A 30 14.54 10.67 -6.14
C PRO A 30 13.81 11.41 -5.01
N LYS A 31 14.56 12.14 -4.16
CA LYS A 31 13.98 12.85 -3.01
C LYS A 31 13.02 13.95 -3.46
N GLU A 32 13.23 14.50 -4.63
CA GLU A 32 12.42 15.52 -5.28
C GLU A 32 10.97 15.01 -5.51
N GLU A 33 10.77 13.69 -5.63
CA GLU A 33 9.46 13.06 -5.83
C GLU A 33 8.68 12.80 -4.54
N THR A 34 9.21 13.20 -3.38
CA THR A 34 8.58 12.97 -2.06
C THR A 34 7.13 13.44 -2.02
N TYR A 35 6.86 14.63 -2.56
CA TYR A 35 5.52 15.19 -2.65
C TYR A 35 4.83 14.89 -3.99
N GLY A 36 5.59 14.44 -5.00
CA GLY A 36 5.11 13.99 -6.31
C GLY A 36 4.69 12.52 -6.30
N MET A 37 5.37 11.70 -7.11
CA MET A 37 5.00 10.30 -7.33
C MET A 37 4.99 9.47 -6.05
N ILE A 38 5.92 9.69 -5.12
CA ILE A 38 5.98 8.93 -3.86
C ILE A 38 4.70 9.12 -3.06
N SER A 39 4.23 10.38 -2.93
CA SER A 39 3.03 10.68 -2.15
C SER A 39 1.76 10.14 -2.81
N GLN A 40 1.67 10.22 -4.15
CA GLN A 40 0.51 9.74 -4.90
C GLN A 40 0.39 8.21 -4.83
N ILE A 41 1.47 7.49 -5.09
CA ILE A 41 1.50 6.01 -5.08
C ILE A 41 1.14 5.48 -3.68
N ARG A 42 1.74 6.02 -2.62
CA ARG A 42 1.50 5.57 -1.24
C ARG A 42 0.08 5.84 -0.74
N ARG A 43 -0.54 6.96 -1.15
CA ARG A 43 -1.93 7.25 -0.82
C ARG A 43 -2.89 6.35 -1.59
N ALA A 44 -2.69 6.22 -2.90
CA ALA A 44 -3.53 5.36 -3.74
C ALA A 44 -3.47 3.88 -3.34
N SER A 45 -2.33 3.41 -2.83
CA SER A 45 -2.21 2.02 -2.37
C SER A 45 -2.88 1.75 -1.02
N ALA A 46 -3.21 2.78 -0.25
CA ALA A 46 -3.77 2.67 1.10
C ALA A 46 -5.22 3.15 1.21
N SER A 47 -5.82 3.59 0.10
CA SER A 47 -7.20 4.08 -0.01
C SER A 47 -8.23 3.00 -0.21
#